data_AF-A0A3D4CVK5-F1
#
_entry.id   AF-A0A3D4CVK5-F1
#
_cell.length_a   1.000
_cell.length_b   1.000
_cell.length_c   1.000
_cell.angle_alpha   90.00
_cell.angle_beta   90.00
_cell.angle_gamma   90.00
#
_symmetry.space_group_name_H-M   'P 1'
#
loop_
_entity.id
_entity.type
_entity.pdbx_description
1 polymer ?
#
loop_
_entity_poly.entity_id
_entity_poly.type
_entity_poly.pdbx_seq_one_letter_code
_entity_poly.pdbx_strand_id
1 'polypeptide(L)'
;NPAVNHRGGFSIWSRKRLTLRVSRDEGRSWGASRIVNEGLSGYSDLAIGSNGHIYCLYENGERDYCEKITFLELERSWLEVK
;
A
#
# COMPACT_ATOMS: atom_id res chain seq x y z
N ASN A 1 -13.20 -1.28 10.19
CA ASN A 1 -12.20 -0.42 9.52
C ASN A 1 -11.41 0.27 10.62
N PRO A 2 -10.08 0.11 10.72
CA PRO A 2 -9.26 0.75 11.76
C PRO A 2 -9.31 2.30 11.76
N ALA A 3 -9.91 2.92 10.73
CA ALA A 3 -10.29 4.34 10.72
C ALA A 3 -11.64 4.65 11.40
N VAL A 4 -12.39 3.63 11.85
CA VAL A 4 -13.68 3.75 12.54
C VAL A 4 -13.74 2.74 13.69
N ASN A 5 -13.05 3.06 14.78
CA ASN A 5 -13.60 3.25 16.13
C ASN A 5 -12.54 2.92 17.18
N HIS A 6 -12.21 3.88 18.04
CA HIS A 6 -12.28 3.74 19.50
C HIS A 6 -12.07 5.14 20.14
N ARG A 7 -13.18 5.82 20.47
CA ARG A 7 -13.27 6.99 21.38
C ARG A 7 -12.51 8.30 21.02
N GLY A 8 -11.91 8.45 19.84
CA GLY A 8 -11.08 9.63 19.55
C GLY A 8 -10.98 10.02 18.08
N GLY A 9 -12.11 10.29 17.41
CA GLY A 9 -12.16 10.98 16.12
C GLY A 9 -11.50 10.27 14.92
N PHE A 10 -11.79 10.78 13.73
CA PHE A 10 -11.12 10.40 12.50
C PHE A 10 -9.90 11.31 12.31
N SER A 11 -8.70 10.74 12.12
CA SER A 11 -7.51 11.51 11.75
C SER A 11 -7.02 11.05 10.39
N ILE A 12 -7.07 11.96 9.40
CA ILE A 12 -6.52 11.73 8.06
C ILE A 12 -5.04 11.30 8.11
N TRP A 13 -4.30 11.70 9.14
CA TRP A 13 -2.88 11.38 9.32
C TRP A 13 -2.59 9.93 9.73
N SER A 14 -3.61 9.15 10.10
CA SER A 14 -3.47 7.74 10.48
C SER A 14 -3.17 6.82 9.30
N ARG A 15 -3.50 7.26 8.09
CA ARG A 15 -3.43 6.50 6.84
C ARG A 15 -2.39 7.11 5.91
N LYS A 16 -1.15 6.67 6.05
CA LYS A 16 0.01 7.18 5.29
C LYS A 16 1.06 6.10 5.12
N ARG A 17 2.07 6.36 4.28
CA ARG A 17 3.24 5.49 4.08
C ARG A 17 2.86 4.10 3.57
N LEU A 18 2.13 4.04 2.45
CA LEU A 18 1.78 2.77 1.79
C LEU A 18 3.05 1.97 1.50
N THR A 19 3.10 0.74 2.00
CA THR A 19 4.28 -0.13 1.95
C THR A 19 3.87 -1.49 1.42
N LEU A 20 4.52 -1.95 0.36
CA LEU A 20 4.41 -3.33 -0.10
C LEU A 20 5.39 -4.20 0.67
N ARG A 21 4.93 -5.40 1.05
CA ARG A 21 5.72 -6.37 1.80
C ARG A 21 5.62 -7.73 1.13
N VAL A 22 6.68 -8.52 1.21
CA VAL A 22 6.73 -9.87 0.65
C VAL A 22 6.96 -10.89 1.76
N SER A 23 6.10 -11.90 1.77
CA SER A 23 6.26 -13.13 2.54
C SER A 23 6.70 -14.25 1.60
N ARG A 24 7.62 -15.09 2.08
CA ARG A 24 8.06 -16.32 1.39
C ARG A 24 7.75 -17.59 2.19
N ASP A 25 7.03 -17.45 3.30
CA ASP A 25 6.78 -18.50 4.28
C ASP A 25 5.30 -18.56 4.68
N GLU A 26 4.40 -18.42 3.69
CA GLU A 26 2.94 -18.51 3.86
C GLU A 26 2.37 -17.48 4.87
N GLY A 27 2.95 -16.29 4.89
CA GLY A 27 2.47 -15.14 5.67
C GLY A 27 3.00 -15.10 7.10
N ARG A 28 3.95 -15.98 7.47
CA ARG A 28 4.53 -16.02 8.82
C ARG A 28 5.50 -14.86 9.06
N SER A 29 6.27 -14.47 8.05
CA SER A 29 7.21 -13.34 8.14
C SER A 29 7.24 -12.51 6.86
N TRP A 30 7.68 -11.26 6.99
CA TRP A 30 7.65 -10.27 5.91
C TRP A 30 9.03 -9.61 5.78
N GLY A 31 10.01 -10.40 5.33
CA GLY A 31 11.43 -10.01 5.33
C GLY A 31 11.82 -8.91 4.35
N ALA A 32 11.05 -8.69 3.28
CA ALA A 32 11.27 -7.60 2.33
C ALA A 32 10.09 -6.62 2.35
N SER A 33 10.40 -5.32 2.36
CA SER A 33 9.41 -4.26 2.31
C SER A 33 9.91 -3.03 1.59
N ARG A 34 9.08 -2.40 0.77
CA ARG A 34 9.37 -1.12 0.12
C ARG A 34 8.18 -0.18 0.17
N ILE A 35 8.47 1.11 0.37
CA ILE A 35 7.48 2.16 0.42
C ILE A 35 7.12 2.55 -1.02
N VAL A 36 5.83 2.55 -1.32
CA VAL A 36 5.27 2.98 -2.62
C VAL A 36 4.91 4.46 -2.58
N ASN A 37 4.38 4.93 -1.45
CA ASN A 37 4.00 6.32 -1.26
C ASN A 37 4.25 6.73 0.19
N GLU A 38 5.07 7.75 0.43
CA GLU A 38 5.32 8.29 1.78
C GLU A 38 4.15 9.12 2.33
N GLY A 39 3.30 9.64 1.44
CA GLY A 39 2.19 10.54 1.76
C GLY A 39 0.95 9.85 2.29
N LEU A 40 -0.18 10.58 2.26
CA LEU A 40 -1.49 10.03 2.61
C LEU A 40 -1.84 8.87 1.67
N SER A 41 -2.30 7.77 2.25
CA SER A 41 -2.65 6.55 1.52
C SER A 41 -3.84 5.86 2.17
N GLY A 42 -4.95 5.84 1.46
CA GLY A 42 -6.20 5.22 1.89
C GLY A 42 -6.25 3.72 1.62
N TYR A 43 -7.37 3.25 1.07
CA TYR A 43 -7.49 1.87 0.63
C TYR A 43 -6.54 1.58 -0.54
N SER A 44 -6.14 0.31 -0.65
CA SER A 44 -5.34 -0.20 -1.74
C SER A 44 -5.75 -1.62 -2.12
N ASP A 45 -5.50 -2.01 -3.36
CA ASP A 45 -5.69 -3.36 -3.86
C ASP A 45 -4.53 -3.80 -4.75
N LEU A 46 -4.25 -5.10 -4.79
CA LEU A 46 -3.14 -5.70 -5.51
C LEU A 46 -3.62 -6.79 -6.47
N ALA A 47 -3.00 -6.83 -7.65
CA ALA A 47 -3.18 -7.91 -8.61
C ALA A 47 -1.85 -8.31 -9.23
N ILE A 48 -1.82 -9.49 -9.84
CA ILE A 48 -0.68 -9.97 -10.63
C ILE A 48 -1.10 -10.02 -12.10
N GLY A 49 -0.35 -9.32 -12.95
CA GLY A 49 -0.54 -9.36 -14.40
C GLY A 49 -0.08 -10.68 -15.00
N SER A 50 -0.51 -10.97 -16.24
CA SER A 50 -0.08 -12.16 -16.98
C SER A 50 1.43 -12.16 -17.29
N ASN A 51 2.06 -10.98 -17.32
CA ASN A 51 3.50 -10.79 -17.43
C ASN A 51 4.25 -11.00 -16.09
N GLY A 52 3.54 -11.31 -15.00
CA GLY A 52 4.12 -11.48 -13.67
C GLY A 52 4.44 -10.17 -12.94
N HIS A 53 4.06 -9.02 -13.51
CA HIS A 53 4.17 -7.73 -12.83
C HIS A 53 3.11 -7.60 -11.73
N ILE A 54 3.43 -6.76 -10.76
CA ILE A 54 2.55 -6.43 -9.65
C ILE A 54 1.81 -5.15 -10.01
N TYR A 55 0.49 -5.20 -9.95
CA TYR A 55 -0.37 -4.04 -10.09
C TYR A 55 -0.84 -3.60 -8.72
N CYS A 56 -0.82 -2.29 -8.47
CA CYS A 56 -1.31 -1.69 -7.24
C CYS A 56 -2.22 -0.50 -7.57
N LEU A 57 -3.45 -0.55 -7.08
CA LEU A 57 -4.35 0.60 -7.02
C LEU A 57 -4.38 1.12 -5.59
N TYR A 58 -4.33 2.43 -5.39
CA TYR A 58 -4.46 3.00 -4.05
C TYR A 58 -4.99 4.44 -4.06
N GLU A 59 -5.77 4.76 -3.03
CA GLU A 59 -6.24 6.10 -2.70
C GLU A 59 -5.08 6.96 -2.17
N ASN A 60 -4.90 8.18 -2.67
CA ASN A 60 -3.94 9.14 -2.15
C ASN A 60 -4.31 10.60 -2.45
N GLY A 61 -3.50 11.52 -1.93
CA GLY A 61 -3.65 12.95 -2.11
C GLY A 61 -2.68 13.74 -1.23
N GLU A 62 -2.78 15.06 -1.29
CA GLU A 62 -1.98 15.96 -0.46
C GLU A 62 -2.72 16.36 0.81
N ARG A 63 -4.04 16.59 0.71
CA ARG A 63 -4.89 17.04 1.83
C ARG A 63 -5.81 15.94 2.34
N ASP A 64 -6.25 15.06 1.44
CA ASP A 64 -7.11 13.92 1.76
C ASP A 64 -6.75 12.75 0.85
N TYR A 65 -6.75 11.52 1.35
CA TYR A 65 -6.50 10.35 0.52
C TYR A 65 -7.65 10.08 -0.47
N CYS A 66 -8.83 10.67 -0.29
CA CYS A 66 -9.95 10.59 -1.23
C CYS A 66 -9.78 11.48 -2.48
N GLU A 67 -8.68 12.25 -2.61
CA GLU A 67 -8.49 13.18 -3.73
C GLU A 67 -8.28 12.45 -5.07
N LYS A 68 -7.60 11.31 -5.08
CA LYS A 68 -7.40 10.51 -6.29
C LYS A 68 -7.12 9.03 -6.00
N ILE A 69 -7.23 8.22 -7.03
CA ILE A 69 -6.75 6.83 -7.06
C ILE A 69 -5.58 6.76 -8.02
N THR A 70 -4.44 6.28 -7.55
CA THR A 70 -3.24 6.06 -8.36
C THR A 70 -3.13 4.59 -8.74
N PHE A 71 -2.86 4.33 -10.02
CA PHE A 71 -2.47 3.02 -10.54
C PHE A 71 -0.94 2.94 -10.69
N LEU A 72 -0.38 1.80 -10.30
CA LEU A 72 1.04 1.50 -10.36
C LEU A 72 1.24 0.10 -10.93
N GLU A 73 2.20 -0.03 -11.84
CA GLU A 73 2.75 -1.30 -12.30
C GLU A 73 4.22 -1.41 -11.89
N LEU A 74 4.60 -2.54 -11.30
CA LEU A 74 5.95 -2.82 -10.82
C LEU A 74 6.41 -4.18 -11.31
N GLU A 75 7.67 -4.26 -11.74
CA GLU A 75 8.33 -5.55 -11.83
C GLU A 75 8.50 -6.17 -10.43
N ARG A 76 8.38 -7.50 -10.34
CA ARG A 76 8.59 -8.21 -9.07
C ARG A 76 9.98 -7.96 -8.47
N SER A 77 10.98 -7.81 -9.34
CA SER A 77 12.37 -7.47 -8.99
C SER A 77 12.48 -6.19 -8.15
N TRP A 78 11.54 -5.24 -8.32
CA TRP A 78 11.52 -4.01 -7.54
C TRP A 78 11.31 -4.27 -6.04
N LEU A 79 10.55 -5.30 -5.66
CA LEU A 79 10.33 -5.68 -4.24
C LEU A 79 11.44 -6.55 -3.69
N GLU A 80 12.28 -7.12 -4.55
CA GLU A 80 13.38 -7.97 -4.12
C GLU A 80 14.56 -7.07 -3.76
N VAL A 81 15.03 -7.18 -2.52
CA VAL A 81 16.31 -6.62 -2.10
C VAL A 81 17.36 -7.65 -2.51
N LYS A 82 18.41 -7.21 -3.22
CA LYS A 82 19.60 -8.05 -3.46
C LYS A 82 20.30 -8.39 -2.15
#